data_AF-A0A962XN41-F1
#
_entry.id   AF-A0A962XN41-F1
#
_cell.length_a   1.000
_cell.length_b   1.000
_cell.length_c   1.000
_cell.angle_alpha   90.00
_cell.angle_beta   90.00
_cell.angle_gamma   90.00
#
_symmetry.space_group_name_H-M   'P 1'
#
loop_
_entity.id
_entity.type
_entity.pdbx_description
1 polymer ?
#
loop_
_entity_poly.entity_id
_entity_poly.type
_entity_poly.pdbx_seq_one_letter_code
_entity_poly.pdbx_strand_id
1 'polypeptide(L)'
;MIKKLLCLLLLCITLTSAGQAFAAEEAPAPDSKEAFLAAWESHQKSLPTTVIFQKTDEPGVYDFETTLFPYKGKLRLMNILISKDIDYYDDYDLNDESDTKGVAEVELTGLPDKEFQEKYPYSNELWKNNQFLFFMKDADGGRWLSAKEWWTVKDNEAPPPKPASCGTLSKKQYQNLISVWSPVGVMIIVVLIVMLLTRKRQKAYLAKYDGSLAKQLEGIEIAKQGLALNEQQLELLRKIAENKQGS
;
A
#
# COMPACT_ATOMS: atom_id res chain seq x y z
N MET A 1 57.19 -73.79 -13.14
CA MET A 1 57.28 -72.32 -13.08
C MET A 1 55.99 -71.63 -13.55
N ILE A 2 54.80 -72.09 -13.14
CA ILE A 2 53.50 -71.43 -13.45
C ILE A 2 52.67 -71.20 -12.16
N LYS A 3 53.22 -71.52 -10.98
CA LYS A 3 52.57 -71.37 -9.67
C LYS A 3 53.07 -70.18 -8.84
N LYS A 4 54.05 -69.42 -9.33
CA LYS A 4 54.58 -68.22 -8.65
C LYS A 4 54.12 -66.89 -9.27
N LEU A 5 53.35 -66.92 -10.36
CA LEU A 5 52.87 -65.72 -11.05
C LEU A 5 51.39 -65.39 -10.77
N LEU A 6 50.63 -66.32 -10.17
CA LEU A 6 49.18 -66.12 -9.92
C LEU A 6 48.85 -65.61 -8.51
N CYS A 7 49.80 -65.64 -7.57
CA CYS A 7 49.64 -65.03 -6.24
C CYS A 7 50.05 -63.55 -6.18
N LEU A 8 50.64 -63.00 -7.24
CA LEU A 8 51.06 -61.59 -7.28
C LEU A 8 49.98 -60.64 -7.85
N LEU A 9 48.88 -61.19 -8.39
CA LEU A 9 47.80 -60.42 -9.01
C LEU A 9 46.53 -60.33 -8.15
N LEU A 10 46.53 -60.96 -6.97
CA LEU A 10 45.41 -60.96 -6.01
C LEU A 10 45.74 -60.23 -4.69
N LEU A 11 46.88 -59.54 -4.64
CA LEU A 11 47.34 -58.75 -3.48
C LEU A 11 47.53 -57.25 -3.82
N CYS A 12 46.71 -56.71 -4.74
CA CYS A 12 46.68 -55.28 -5.08
C CYS A 12 45.29 -54.64 -4.92
N ILE A 13 44.30 -55.31 -4.30
CA ILE A 13 42.92 -54.79 -4.16
C ILE A 13 42.60 -54.36 -2.71
N THR A 14 43.52 -54.49 -1.77
CA THR A 14 43.27 -54.07 -0.37
C THR A 14 44.40 -53.22 0.16
N LEU A 15 44.50 -51.96 -0.26
CA LEU A 15 45.09 -50.87 0.54
C LEU A 15 44.90 -49.51 -0.18
N THR A 16 43.68 -48.97 -0.16
CA THR A 16 43.42 -47.54 -0.40
C THR A 16 42.18 -47.12 0.37
N SER A 17 42.28 -47.18 1.70
CA SER A 17 41.39 -46.48 2.61
C SER A 17 42.25 -45.61 3.52
N ALA A 18 42.56 -44.41 3.06
CA ALA A 18 42.79 -43.22 3.89
C ALA A 18 43.25 -42.09 2.97
N GLY A 19 42.55 -40.96 3.05
CA GLY A 19 43.04 -39.70 2.50
C GLY A 19 42.18 -39.15 1.38
N GLN A 20 41.38 -38.16 1.78
CA GLN A 20 40.77 -37.15 0.93
C GLN A 20 39.47 -37.55 0.22
N ALA A 21 38.46 -37.86 1.04
CA ALA A 21 37.24 -37.09 0.87
C ALA A 21 37.60 -35.63 1.17
N PHE A 22 38.06 -34.89 0.16
CA PHE A 22 37.69 -33.48 0.12
C PHE A 22 36.16 -33.53 0.15
N ALA A 23 35.59 -33.10 1.27
CA ALA A 23 34.25 -32.56 1.21
C ALA A 23 34.31 -31.56 0.05
N ALA A 24 33.70 -31.92 -1.08
CA ALA A 24 33.24 -30.93 -2.00
C ALA A 24 32.38 -30.04 -1.10
N GLU A 25 32.89 -28.85 -0.81
CA GLU A 25 32.07 -27.76 -0.32
C GLU A 25 31.01 -27.61 -1.40
N GLU A 26 29.88 -28.32 -1.22
CA GLU A 26 28.72 -28.19 -2.07
C GLU A 26 28.46 -26.70 -2.11
N ALA A 27 28.58 -26.12 -3.30
CA ALA A 27 28.29 -24.71 -3.48
C ALA A 27 26.92 -24.46 -2.82
N PRO A 28 26.83 -23.49 -1.90
CA PRO A 28 25.64 -23.32 -1.08
C PRO A 28 24.43 -23.27 -1.99
N ALA A 29 23.36 -23.98 -1.60
CA ALA A 29 22.14 -24.03 -2.38
C ALA A 29 21.72 -22.60 -2.75
N PRO A 30 21.31 -22.33 -3.99
CA PRO A 30 21.13 -20.97 -4.48
C PRO A 30 20.10 -20.15 -3.69
N ASP A 31 19.17 -20.80 -2.97
CA ASP A 31 18.18 -20.21 -2.07
C ASP A 31 18.56 -20.26 -0.56
N SER A 32 19.78 -20.70 -0.23
CA SER A 32 20.29 -20.78 1.16
C SER A 32 20.63 -19.41 1.75
N LYS A 33 20.81 -19.36 3.08
CA LYS A 33 21.25 -18.15 3.80
C LYS A 33 22.64 -17.72 3.37
N GLU A 34 23.52 -18.66 3.08
CA GLU A 34 24.90 -18.43 2.66
C GLU A 34 24.92 -17.82 1.25
N ALA A 35 24.11 -18.37 0.33
CA ALA A 35 23.96 -17.81 -1.02
C ALA A 35 23.35 -16.41 -0.99
N PHE A 36 22.32 -16.19 -0.17
CA PHE A 36 21.75 -14.86 0.06
C PHE A 36 22.78 -13.90 0.61
N LEU A 37 23.54 -14.29 1.65
CA LEU A 37 24.54 -13.44 2.28
C LEU A 37 25.62 -13.02 1.27
N ALA A 38 26.13 -13.96 0.47
CA ALA A 38 27.11 -13.66 -0.56
C ALA A 38 26.57 -12.67 -1.61
N ALA A 39 25.32 -12.85 -2.04
CA ALA A 39 24.67 -11.95 -2.98
C ALA A 39 24.44 -10.56 -2.36
N TRP A 40 24.00 -10.50 -1.11
CA TRP A 40 23.79 -9.25 -0.38
C TRP A 40 25.09 -8.49 -0.17
N GLU A 41 26.18 -9.15 0.22
CA GLU A 41 27.50 -8.53 0.34
C GLU A 41 28.00 -7.98 -1.00
N SER A 42 27.75 -8.70 -2.10
CA SER A 42 28.07 -8.24 -3.46
C SER A 42 27.23 -7.01 -3.84
N HIS A 43 25.93 -7.03 -3.50
CA HIS A 43 25.03 -5.91 -3.72
C HIS A 43 25.47 -4.66 -2.94
N GLN A 44 25.77 -4.77 -1.65
CA GLN A 44 26.22 -3.62 -0.86
C GLN A 44 27.48 -2.97 -1.46
N LYS A 45 28.41 -3.77 -1.98
CA LYS A 45 29.63 -3.28 -2.65
C LYS A 45 29.37 -2.63 -4.01
N SER A 46 28.31 -3.04 -4.71
CA SER A 46 27.98 -2.51 -6.04
C SER A 46 27.12 -1.24 -6.00
N LEU A 47 26.54 -0.91 -4.84
CA LEU A 47 25.78 0.32 -4.66
C LEU A 47 26.69 1.55 -4.88
N PRO A 48 26.27 2.52 -5.73
CA PRO A 48 27.07 3.70 -6.02
C PRO A 48 27.26 4.64 -4.82
N THR A 49 26.44 4.45 -3.78
CA THR A 49 26.48 5.23 -2.56
C THR A 49 27.29 4.58 -1.45
N THR A 50 27.80 3.37 -1.66
CA THR A 50 28.70 2.70 -0.71
C THR A 50 30.13 3.16 -0.99
N VAL A 51 30.76 3.78 0.02
CA VAL A 51 32.17 4.22 -0.05
C VAL A 51 33.07 3.12 0.49
N ILE A 52 32.69 2.51 1.61
CA ILE A 52 33.42 1.40 2.25
C ILE A 52 32.42 0.31 2.62
N PHE A 53 32.75 -0.93 2.27
CA PHE A 53 32.09 -2.14 2.77
C PHE A 53 33.11 -3.27 2.86
N GLN A 54 33.65 -3.51 4.05
CA GLN A 54 34.73 -4.48 4.29
C GLN A 54 34.40 -5.36 5.49
N LYS A 55 34.69 -6.66 5.39
CA LYS A 55 34.53 -7.59 6.53
C LYS A 55 35.54 -7.23 7.61
N THR A 56 35.11 -7.29 8.86
CA THR A 56 36.00 -7.20 10.02
C THR A 56 36.36 -8.60 10.53
N ASP A 57 37.20 -8.67 11.56
CA ASP A 57 37.51 -9.91 12.26
C ASP A 57 36.31 -10.44 13.07
N GLU A 58 35.34 -9.57 13.39
CA GLU A 58 34.11 -9.95 14.08
C GLU A 58 33.09 -10.52 13.08
N PRO A 59 32.55 -11.74 13.31
CA PRO A 59 31.53 -12.34 12.45
C PRO A 59 30.29 -11.46 12.32
N GLY A 60 29.87 -11.23 11.07
CA GLY A 60 28.69 -10.41 10.76
C GLY A 60 28.89 -8.91 11.00
N VAL A 61 30.12 -8.44 11.24
CA VAL A 61 30.42 -7.02 11.41
C VAL A 61 31.28 -6.52 10.25
N TYR A 62 30.87 -5.39 9.70
CA TYR A 62 31.49 -4.77 8.53
C TYR A 62 31.89 -3.33 8.84
N ASP A 63 33.04 -2.89 8.31
CA ASP A 63 33.34 -1.48 8.16
C ASP A 63 32.48 -0.91 7.04
N PHE A 64 31.66 0.08 7.37
CA PHE A 64 30.68 0.66 6.46
C PHE A 64 30.74 2.19 6.43
N GLU A 65 30.79 2.74 5.22
CA GLU A 65 30.72 4.17 4.95
C GLU A 65 29.84 4.39 3.72
N THR A 66 28.93 5.36 3.79
CA THR A 66 28.01 5.67 2.70
C THR A 66 27.87 7.17 2.47
N THR A 67 27.54 7.55 1.24
CA THR A 67 27.17 8.92 0.88
C THR A 67 25.66 9.19 0.98
N LEU A 68 24.82 8.18 1.24
CA LEU A 68 23.36 8.36 1.37
C LEU A 68 22.98 9.27 2.54
N PHE A 69 23.75 9.18 3.61
CA PHE A 69 23.65 9.97 4.83
C PHE A 69 25.05 9.99 5.47
N PRO A 70 25.39 11.01 6.29
CA PRO A 70 26.73 11.15 6.84
C PRO A 70 27.00 10.09 7.91
N TYR A 71 27.44 8.91 7.48
CA TYR A 71 27.77 7.79 8.36
C TYR A 71 29.06 7.10 7.93
N LYS A 72 29.92 6.89 8.94
CA LYS A 72 31.15 6.11 8.86
C LYS A 72 31.29 5.37 10.18
N GLY A 73 31.16 4.06 10.14
CA GLY A 73 31.14 3.25 11.36
C GLY A 73 31.04 1.76 11.06
N LYS A 74 30.45 1.02 11.99
CA LYS A 74 30.25 -0.44 11.84
C LYS A 74 28.82 -0.74 11.42
N LEU A 75 28.67 -1.67 10.49
CA LEU A 75 27.40 -2.28 10.14
C LEU A 75 27.39 -3.68 10.72
N ARG A 76 26.41 -3.99 11.58
CA ARG A 76 26.25 -5.31 12.19
C ARG A 76 25.09 -6.02 11.54
N LEU A 77 25.34 -7.20 10.99
CA LEU A 77 24.32 -8.13 10.53
C LEU A 77 23.71 -8.84 11.75
N MET A 78 22.44 -8.56 12.00
CA MET A 78 21.69 -9.09 13.14
C MET A 78 21.02 -10.41 12.79
N ASN A 79 20.46 -10.52 11.58
CA ASN A 79 19.72 -11.69 11.15
C ASN A 79 19.59 -11.75 9.62
N ILE A 80 19.30 -12.94 9.11
CA ILE A 80 18.90 -13.18 7.72
C ILE A 80 17.57 -13.93 7.74
N LEU A 81 16.56 -13.31 7.14
CA LEU A 81 15.24 -13.90 6.95
C LEU A 81 15.04 -14.21 5.46
N ILE A 82 14.65 -15.44 5.15
CA ILE A 82 14.28 -15.89 3.81
C ILE A 82 12.89 -16.51 3.92
N SER A 83 11.92 -15.93 3.22
CA SER A 83 10.53 -16.43 3.20
C SER A 83 9.80 -15.88 1.99
N LYS A 84 8.69 -16.53 1.62
CA LYS A 84 7.74 -16.02 0.62
C LYS A 84 6.82 -14.94 1.21
N ASP A 85 6.62 -15.00 2.52
CA ASP A 85 5.70 -14.13 3.27
C ASP A 85 6.36 -12.84 3.78
N ILE A 86 7.54 -12.48 3.26
CA ILE A 86 8.19 -11.21 3.62
C ILE A 86 7.48 -10.08 2.86
N ASP A 87 6.79 -9.23 3.61
CA ASP A 87 6.24 -7.99 3.09
C ASP A 87 7.39 -7.00 2.84
N TYR A 88 7.52 -6.59 1.57
CA TYR A 88 8.38 -5.48 1.18
C TYR A 88 7.57 -4.19 1.36
N TYR A 89 8.13 -3.22 2.09
CA TYR A 89 7.35 -2.05 2.54
C TYR A 89 6.79 -1.19 1.38
N ASP A 90 5.49 -0.94 1.51
CA ASP A 90 4.64 0.21 1.14
C ASP A 90 4.52 0.82 -0.27
N ASP A 91 5.28 0.46 -1.31
CA ASP A 91 5.08 1.18 -2.59
C ASP A 91 5.21 0.40 -3.89
N TYR A 92 5.48 -0.90 -3.80
CA TYR A 92 5.66 -1.72 -4.99
C TYR A 92 4.88 -3.01 -4.84
N ASP A 93 4.00 -3.27 -5.80
CA ASP A 93 3.24 -4.52 -5.99
C ASP A 93 4.21 -5.67 -6.32
N LEU A 94 5.13 -5.95 -5.39
CA LEU A 94 6.12 -7.02 -5.37
C LEU A 94 5.53 -8.28 -4.73
N ASN A 95 4.21 -8.32 -4.55
CA ASN A 95 3.45 -9.42 -3.99
C ASN A 95 3.03 -10.40 -5.08
N ASP A 96 3.99 -10.86 -5.87
CA ASP A 96 3.86 -12.17 -6.46
C ASP A 96 4.11 -13.19 -5.33
N GLU A 97 3.03 -13.73 -4.76
CA GLU A 97 3.03 -14.71 -3.66
C GLU A 97 3.91 -15.95 -3.95
N SER A 98 4.32 -16.14 -5.20
CA SER A 98 5.12 -17.28 -5.62
C SER A 98 6.62 -17.14 -5.38
N ASP A 99 7.14 -15.92 -5.21
CA ASP A 99 8.57 -15.63 -5.28
C ASP A 99 9.22 -15.55 -3.88
N THR A 100 10.32 -16.27 -3.69
CA THR A 100 11.08 -16.27 -2.42
C THR A 100 11.82 -14.96 -2.26
N LYS A 101 11.68 -14.32 -1.09
CA LYS A 101 12.33 -13.05 -0.75
C LYS A 101 13.33 -13.26 0.38
N GLY A 102 14.34 -12.41 0.44
CA GLY A 102 15.32 -12.41 1.52
C GLY A 102 15.60 -11.00 2.01
N VAL A 103 15.82 -10.84 3.31
CA VAL A 103 16.22 -9.58 3.93
C VAL A 103 17.35 -9.79 4.92
N ALA A 104 18.35 -8.91 4.86
CA ALA A 104 19.38 -8.78 5.86
C ALA A 104 18.93 -7.75 6.91
N GLU A 105 18.65 -8.19 8.13
CA GLU A 105 18.38 -7.27 9.24
C GLU A 105 19.72 -6.77 9.76
N VAL A 106 19.94 -5.46 9.65
CA VAL A 106 21.23 -4.83 9.95
C VAL A 106 21.08 -3.63 10.88
N GLU A 107 22.09 -3.42 11.71
CA GLU A 107 22.19 -2.31 12.65
C GLU A 107 23.40 -1.44 12.31
N LEU A 108 23.21 -0.12 12.26
CA LEU A 108 24.30 0.84 12.16
C LEU A 108 24.76 1.20 13.58
N THR A 109 25.92 0.71 14.00
CA THR A 109 26.40 0.86 15.38
C THR A 109 26.65 2.33 15.74
N GLY A 110 26.05 2.78 16.84
CA GLY A 110 26.28 4.12 17.39
C GLY A 110 25.42 5.23 16.77
N LEU A 111 24.48 4.89 15.89
CA LEU A 111 23.45 5.82 15.43
C LEU A 111 22.19 5.72 16.35
N PRO A 112 21.70 6.84 16.92
CA PRO A 112 20.44 6.83 17.64
C PRO A 112 19.27 6.71 16.66
N ASP A 113 18.60 5.55 16.67
CA ASP A 113 17.57 5.18 15.68
C ASP A 113 16.51 6.27 15.44
N LYS A 114 15.95 6.83 16.52
CA LYS A 114 14.85 7.77 16.41
C LYS A 114 15.26 9.09 15.74
N GLU A 115 16.33 9.70 16.21
CA GLU A 115 16.82 10.98 15.67
C GLU A 115 17.31 10.81 14.22
N PHE A 116 17.94 9.69 13.92
CA PHE A 116 18.38 9.36 12.57
C PHE A 116 17.20 9.22 11.60
N GLN A 117 16.16 8.47 11.98
CA GLN A 117 14.96 8.28 11.18
C GLN A 117 14.21 9.59 10.92
N GLU A 118 14.11 10.46 11.92
CA GLU A 118 13.47 11.77 11.79
C GLU A 118 14.27 12.73 10.90
N LYS A 119 15.60 12.68 10.97
CA LYS A 119 16.48 13.59 10.23
C LYS A 119 16.72 13.17 8.77
N TYR A 120 16.75 11.87 8.49
CA TYR A 120 17.05 11.31 7.17
C TYR A 120 15.99 10.29 6.71
N PRO A 121 14.69 10.63 6.69
CA PRO A 121 13.63 9.65 6.43
C PRO A 121 13.79 8.95 5.08
N TYR A 122 14.00 9.72 4.01
CA TYR A 122 14.14 9.19 2.65
C TYR A 122 15.42 8.35 2.47
N SER A 123 16.58 8.85 2.93
CA SER A 123 17.83 8.11 2.80
C SER A 123 17.83 6.83 3.64
N ASN A 124 17.18 6.85 4.81
CA ASN A 124 17.01 5.68 5.66
C ASN A 124 16.10 4.64 4.99
N GLU A 125 14.98 5.06 4.40
CA GLU A 125 14.09 4.16 3.64
C GLU A 125 14.80 3.54 2.44
N LEU A 126 15.49 4.34 1.63
CA LEU A 126 16.28 3.83 0.50
C LEU A 126 17.37 2.84 0.96
N TRP A 127 18.03 3.13 2.08
CA TRP A 127 19.03 2.23 2.65
C TRP A 127 18.42 0.92 3.16
N LYS A 128 17.24 0.96 3.80
CA LYS A 128 16.49 -0.25 4.21
C LYS A 128 16.10 -1.09 3.00
N ASN A 129 15.64 -0.47 1.92
CA ASN A 129 15.26 -1.15 0.69
C ASN A 129 16.43 -1.90 0.04
N ASN A 130 17.66 -1.38 0.16
CA ASN A 130 18.87 -2.06 -0.30
C ASN A 130 19.24 -3.31 0.51
N GLN A 131 18.52 -3.63 1.59
CA GLN A 131 18.74 -4.83 2.39
C GLN A 131 17.92 -6.04 1.91
N PHE A 132 17.02 -5.82 0.94
CA PHE A 132 16.16 -6.86 0.37
C PHE A 132 16.72 -7.37 -0.95
N LEU A 133 16.64 -8.69 -1.14
CA LEU A 133 16.86 -9.34 -2.43
C LEU A 133 15.71 -10.30 -2.74
N PHE A 134 15.52 -10.56 -4.03
CA PHE A 134 14.48 -11.42 -4.57
C PHE A 134 15.13 -12.63 -5.22
N PHE A 135 14.66 -13.83 -4.89
CA PHE A 135 15.18 -15.05 -5.49
C PHE A 135 14.43 -15.34 -6.78
N MET A 136 15.16 -15.37 -7.89
CA MET A 136 14.62 -15.79 -9.18
C MET A 136 15.11 -17.18 -9.52
N LYS A 137 14.18 -18.10 -9.79
CA LYS A 137 14.51 -19.46 -10.19
C LYS A 137 14.70 -19.54 -11.71
N ASP A 138 15.96 -19.57 -12.13
CA ASP A 138 16.37 -19.72 -13.53
C ASP A 138 16.76 -21.18 -13.85
N ALA A 139 16.91 -21.49 -15.14
CA ALA A 139 17.36 -22.80 -15.62
C ALA A 139 18.77 -23.17 -15.10
N ASP A 140 19.60 -22.16 -14.78
CA ASP A 140 20.98 -22.30 -14.31
C ASP A 140 21.11 -22.44 -12.78
N GLY A 141 20.01 -22.72 -12.07
CA GLY A 141 20.00 -22.93 -10.62
C GLY A 141 19.41 -21.78 -9.81
N GLY A 142 19.16 -20.63 -10.43
CA GLY A 142 18.56 -19.47 -9.79
C GLY A 142 19.57 -18.53 -9.12
N ARG A 143 19.13 -17.30 -8.87
CA ARG A 143 19.97 -16.20 -8.40
C ARG A 143 19.19 -15.21 -7.56
N TRP A 144 19.88 -14.59 -6.61
CA TRP A 144 19.36 -13.44 -5.87
C TRP A 144 19.57 -12.16 -6.66
N LEU A 145 18.51 -11.36 -6.75
CA LEU A 145 18.46 -10.11 -7.49
C LEU A 145 18.12 -8.96 -6.55
N SER A 146 18.76 -7.82 -6.75
CA SER A 146 18.30 -6.56 -6.14
C SER A 146 16.93 -6.15 -6.69
N ALA A 147 16.23 -5.27 -5.99
CA ALA A 147 14.93 -4.76 -6.45
C ALA A 147 14.99 -4.21 -7.89
N LYS A 148 16.07 -3.48 -8.23
CA LYS A 148 16.27 -2.92 -9.57
C LYS A 148 16.43 -4.00 -10.65
N GLU A 149 17.21 -5.03 -10.36
CA GLU A 149 17.43 -6.14 -11.28
C GLU A 149 16.17 -6.97 -11.46
N TRP A 150 15.44 -7.21 -10.36
CA TRP A 150 14.15 -7.88 -10.36
C TRP A 150 13.15 -7.21 -11.31
N TRP A 151 12.98 -5.88 -11.18
CA TRP A 151 12.12 -5.11 -12.08
C TRP A 151 12.58 -5.16 -13.53
N THR A 152 13.89 -5.07 -13.75
CA THR A 152 14.44 -5.16 -15.11
C THR A 152 14.10 -6.51 -15.75
N VAL A 153 14.11 -7.61 -14.99
CA VAL A 153 13.72 -8.92 -15.51
C VAL A 153 12.22 -9.00 -15.75
N LYS A 154 11.39 -8.63 -14.77
CA LYS A 154 9.92 -8.68 -14.89
C LYS A 154 9.40 -7.78 -16.02
N ASP A 155 10.01 -6.61 -16.24
CA ASP A 155 9.68 -5.72 -17.36
C ASP A 155 10.02 -6.33 -18.73
N ASN A 156 11.10 -7.10 -18.82
CA ASN A 156 11.49 -7.79 -20.05
C ASN A 156 10.66 -9.07 -20.29
N GLU A 157 10.13 -9.69 -19.24
CA GLU A 157 9.20 -10.83 -19.33
C GLU A 157 7.76 -10.40 -19.63
N ALA A 158 7.43 -9.12 -19.37
CA ALA A 158 6.12 -8.60 -19.70
C ALA A 158 5.86 -8.74 -21.21
N PRO A 159 4.75 -9.36 -21.63
CA PRO A 159 4.42 -9.45 -23.04
C PRO A 159 4.39 -8.02 -23.62
N PRO A 160 4.85 -7.82 -24.86
CA PRO A 160 4.86 -6.50 -25.47
C PRO A 160 3.47 -5.89 -25.31
N PRO A 161 3.37 -4.60 -24.95
CA PRO A 161 2.08 -3.96 -24.71
C PRO A 161 1.20 -4.29 -25.90
N LYS A 162 0.13 -5.06 -25.65
CA LYS A 162 -0.79 -5.47 -26.72
C LYS A 162 -1.14 -4.17 -27.43
N PRO A 163 -0.92 -4.07 -28.76
CA PRO A 163 -1.22 -2.84 -29.49
C PRO A 163 -2.63 -2.46 -29.08
N ALA A 164 -2.82 -1.21 -28.63
CA ALA A 164 -4.10 -0.73 -28.12
C ALA A 164 -5.16 -1.12 -29.15
N SER A 165 -5.84 -2.22 -28.87
CA SER A 165 -6.84 -2.73 -29.78
C SER A 165 -7.94 -1.71 -29.60
N CYS A 166 -8.15 -0.89 -30.63
CA CYS A 166 -9.46 -0.31 -30.92
C CYS A 166 -10.40 -1.51 -31.16
N GLY A 167 -10.67 -2.24 -30.10
CA GLY A 167 -11.26 -3.55 -30.06
C GLY A 167 -12.53 -3.41 -29.26
N THR A 168 -13.62 -3.61 -29.97
CA THR A 168 -14.94 -3.88 -29.42
C THR A 168 -14.83 -4.66 -28.11
N LEU A 169 -15.31 -4.05 -27.02
CA LEU A 169 -15.36 -4.64 -25.68
C LEU A 169 -15.81 -6.09 -25.77
N SER A 170 -15.00 -7.01 -25.24
CA SER A 170 -15.37 -8.42 -25.21
C SER A 170 -16.66 -8.57 -24.38
N LYS A 171 -17.51 -9.54 -24.75
CA LYS A 171 -18.80 -9.79 -24.05
C LYS A 171 -18.62 -9.97 -22.54
N LYS A 172 -17.46 -10.50 -22.11
CA LYS A 172 -17.10 -10.70 -20.70
C LYS A 172 -16.69 -9.40 -20.00
N GLN A 173 -15.99 -8.51 -20.70
CA GLN A 173 -15.67 -7.16 -20.21
C GLN A 173 -16.93 -6.30 -20.09
N TYR A 174 -17.87 -6.44 -21.03
CA TYR A 174 -19.16 -5.75 -20.98
C TYR A 174 -20.04 -6.22 -19.80
N GLN A 175 -20.05 -7.53 -19.51
CA GLN A 175 -20.73 -8.07 -18.32
C GLN A 175 -20.13 -7.57 -17.01
N ASN A 176 -18.80 -7.52 -16.90
CA ASN A 176 -18.15 -6.99 -15.70
C ASN A 176 -18.42 -5.49 -15.54
N LEU A 177 -18.37 -4.71 -16.62
CA LEU A 177 -18.69 -3.28 -16.59
C LEU A 177 -20.15 -3.05 -16.16
N ILE A 178 -21.11 -3.79 -16.72
CA ILE A 178 -22.52 -3.68 -16.31
C ILE A 178 -22.70 -4.08 -14.85
N SER A 179 -22.05 -5.15 -14.38
CA SER A 179 -22.16 -5.61 -13.00
C SER A 179 -21.68 -4.56 -12.00
N VAL A 180 -20.52 -3.93 -12.28
CA VAL A 180 -19.93 -2.90 -11.41
C VAL A 180 -20.73 -1.61 -11.42
N TRP A 181 -21.28 -1.21 -12.58
CA TRP A 181 -21.98 0.08 -12.71
C TRP A 181 -23.50 0.00 -12.51
N SER A 182 -24.07 -1.20 -12.51
CA SER A 182 -25.50 -1.47 -12.24
C SER A 182 -26.00 -0.81 -10.94
N PRO A 183 -25.31 -0.95 -9.78
CA PRO A 183 -25.77 -0.33 -8.54
C PRO A 183 -25.81 1.21 -8.62
N VAL A 184 -24.84 1.82 -9.31
CA VAL A 184 -24.78 3.27 -9.51
C VAL A 184 -25.94 3.74 -10.38
N GLY A 185 -26.23 3.02 -11.47
CA GLY A 185 -27.37 3.31 -12.35
C GLY A 185 -28.72 3.22 -11.61
N VAL A 186 -28.90 2.18 -10.79
CA VAL A 186 -30.11 2.01 -9.96
C VAL A 186 -30.24 3.17 -8.96
N MET A 187 -29.15 3.57 -8.30
CA MET A 187 -29.17 4.70 -7.37
C MET A 187 -29.61 6.01 -8.07
N ILE A 188 -29.07 6.29 -9.25
CA ILE A 188 -29.44 7.49 -10.04
C ILE A 188 -30.93 7.47 -10.39
N ILE A 189 -31.46 6.32 -10.81
CA ILE A 189 -32.90 6.17 -11.14
C ILE A 189 -33.77 6.41 -9.89
N VAL A 190 -33.39 5.86 -8.74
CA VAL A 190 -34.12 6.07 -7.48
C VAL A 190 -34.11 7.54 -7.08
N VAL A 191 -32.96 8.22 -7.17
CA VAL A 191 -32.84 9.65 -6.88
C VAL A 191 -33.73 10.48 -7.81
N LEU A 192 -33.75 10.17 -9.11
CA LEU A 192 -34.62 10.83 -10.07
C LEU A 192 -36.11 10.62 -9.75
N ILE A 193 -36.51 9.40 -9.40
CA ILE A 193 -37.90 9.10 -8.99
C ILE A 193 -38.27 9.89 -7.73
N VAL A 194 -37.39 9.94 -6.72
CA VAL A 194 -37.62 10.73 -5.50
C VAL A 194 -37.71 12.21 -5.82
N MET A 195 -36.86 12.76 -6.68
CA MET A 195 -36.95 14.16 -7.12
C MET A 195 -38.26 14.47 -7.85
N LEU A 196 -38.73 13.57 -8.70
CA LEU A 196 -40.00 13.74 -9.41
C LEU A 196 -41.20 13.67 -8.46
N LEU A 197 -41.19 12.74 -7.50
CA LEU A 197 -42.25 12.60 -6.50
C LEU A 197 -42.27 13.78 -5.51
N THR A 198 -41.10 14.25 -5.08
CA THR A 198 -40.99 15.41 -4.17
C THR A 198 -41.41 16.70 -4.85
N ARG A 199 -41.09 16.93 -6.13
CA ARG A 199 -41.60 18.10 -6.89
C ARG A 199 -43.13 18.15 -6.95
N LYS A 200 -43.79 17.00 -7.14
CA LYS A 200 -45.26 16.94 -7.12
C LYS A 200 -45.82 17.30 -5.74
N ARG A 201 -45.21 16.78 -4.67
CA ARG A 201 -45.61 17.10 -3.29
C ARG A 201 -45.35 18.56 -2.93
N GLN A 202 -44.21 19.12 -3.31
CA GLN A 202 -43.86 20.52 -3.05
C GLN A 202 -44.87 21.50 -3.67
N LYS A 203 -45.34 21.25 -4.90
CA LYS A 203 -46.41 22.08 -5.51
C LYS A 203 -47.71 22.05 -4.70
N ALA A 204 -48.11 20.88 -4.19
CA ALA A 204 -49.30 20.75 -3.35
C ALA A 204 -49.12 21.43 -1.98
N TYR A 205 -47.91 21.40 -1.41
CA TYR A 205 -47.59 22.11 -0.17
C TYR A 205 -47.59 23.63 -0.36
N LEU A 206 -47.02 24.14 -1.45
CA LEU A 206 -47.01 25.58 -1.76
C LEU A 206 -48.44 26.11 -1.92
N ALA A 207 -49.31 25.40 -2.65
CA ALA A 207 -50.71 25.81 -2.81
C ALA A 207 -51.48 25.86 -1.47
N LYS A 208 -51.17 24.94 -0.53
CA LYS A 208 -51.74 24.99 0.83
C LYS A 208 -51.18 26.17 1.64
N TYR A 209 -49.91 26.49 1.45
CA TYR A 209 -49.24 27.59 2.14
C TYR A 209 -49.84 28.94 1.70
N ASP A 210 -50.01 29.15 0.39
CA ASP A 210 -50.65 30.35 -0.16
C ASP A 210 -52.08 30.55 0.35
N GLY A 211 -52.87 29.47 0.41
CA GLY A 211 -54.22 29.51 0.98
C GLY A 211 -54.25 29.82 2.48
N SER A 212 -53.24 29.39 3.24
CA SER A 212 -53.13 29.74 4.67
C SER A 212 -52.72 31.20 4.88
N LEU A 213 -51.89 31.73 3.99
CA LEU A 213 -51.41 33.11 4.02
C LEU A 213 -52.54 34.10 3.72
N ALA A 214 -53.42 33.77 2.76
CA ALA A 214 -54.63 34.53 2.48
C ALA A 214 -55.55 34.61 3.72
N LYS A 215 -55.74 33.49 4.44
CA LYS A 215 -56.54 33.48 5.68
C LYS A 215 -55.91 34.28 6.82
N GLN A 216 -54.57 34.30 6.91
CA GLN A 216 -53.88 35.15 7.88
C GLN A 216 -54.07 36.63 7.57
N LEU A 217 -54.01 37.03 6.29
CA LEU A 217 -54.26 38.40 5.86
C LEU A 217 -55.70 38.84 6.17
N GLU A 218 -56.69 37.98 5.89
CA GLU A 218 -58.10 38.24 6.25
C GLU A 218 -58.28 38.38 7.76
N GLY A 219 -57.65 37.50 8.55
CA GLY A 219 -57.67 37.59 10.02
C GLY A 219 -57.06 38.90 10.56
N ILE A 220 -55.98 39.38 9.94
CA ILE A 220 -55.37 40.68 10.27
C ILE A 220 -56.33 41.83 9.94
N GLU A 221 -57.04 41.75 8.81
CA GLU A 221 -58.01 42.78 8.41
C GLU A 221 -59.21 42.84 9.36
N ILE A 222 -59.77 41.69 9.74
CA ILE A 222 -60.84 41.60 10.74
C ILE A 222 -60.35 42.14 12.09
N ALA A 223 -59.13 41.82 12.51
CA ALA A 223 -58.55 42.35 13.74
C ALA A 223 -58.41 43.88 13.69
N LYS A 224 -58.03 44.46 12.54
CA LYS A 224 -58.01 45.92 12.34
C LYS A 224 -59.40 46.54 12.43
N GLN A 225 -60.41 45.93 11.83
CA GLN A 225 -61.79 46.40 11.92
C GLN A 225 -62.32 46.32 13.36
N GLY A 226 -62.01 45.24 14.08
CA GLY A 226 -62.33 45.08 15.49
C GLY A 226 -61.68 46.15 16.36
N LEU A 227 -60.41 46.50 16.11
CA LEU A 227 -59.73 47.59 16.81
C LEU A 227 -60.42 48.94 16.55
N ALA A 228 -60.76 49.26 15.30
CA ALA A 228 -61.45 50.50 14.95
C ALA A 228 -62.83 50.62 15.62
N LEU A 229 -63.60 49.53 15.66
CA LEU A 229 -64.89 49.49 16.38
C LEU A 229 -64.72 49.71 17.89
N ASN A 230 -63.68 49.12 18.48
CA ASN A 230 -63.38 49.27 19.90
C ASN A 230 -62.98 50.71 20.26
N GLU A 231 -62.20 51.37 19.40
CA GLU A 231 -61.90 52.80 19.51
C GLU A 231 -63.17 53.66 19.45
N GLN A 232 -64.10 53.37 18.54
CA GLN A 232 -65.39 54.07 18.46
C GLN A 232 -66.25 53.86 19.71
N GLN A 233 -66.30 52.63 20.26
CA GLN A 233 -67.01 52.35 21.50
C GLN A 233 -66.42 53.12 22.69
N LEU A 234 -65.09 53.17 22.79
CA LEU A 234 -64.41 53.94 23.83
C LEU A 234 -64.70 55.45 23.70
N GLU A 235 -64.72 55.98 22.48
CA GLU A 235 -65.08 57.38 22.24
C GLU A 235 -66.53 57.68 22.66
N LEU A 236 -67.46 56.78 22.33
CA LEU A 236 -68.88 56.94 22.69
C LEU A 236 -69.09 56.85 24.21
N LEU A 237 -68.42 55.92 24.88
CA LEU A 237 -68.43 55.82 26.35
C LEU A 237 -67.88 57.09 27.00
N ARG A 238 -66.82 57.68 26.43
CA ARG A 238 -66.26 58.94 26.90
C ARG A 238 -67.26 60.10 26.76
N LYS A 239 -67.94 60.22 25.61
CA LYS A 239 -68.99 61.23 25.40
C LYS A 239 -70.16 61.08 26.38
N ILE A 240 -70.58 59.86 26.69
CA ILE A 240 -71.62 59.60 27.70
C ILE A 240 -71.15 60.02 29.10
N ALA A 241 -69.91 59.68 29.47
CA ALA A 241 -69.34 60.06 30.76
C ALA A 241 -69.25 61.58 30.94
N GLU A 242 -68.83 62.30 29.90
CA GLU A 242 -68.74 63.77 29.87
C GLU A 242 -70.13 64.42 30.00
N ASN A 243 -71.14 63.93 29.26
CA ASN A 243 -72.52 64.44 29.37
C ASN A 243 -73.16 64.20 30.75
N LYS A 244 -72.79 63.13 31.45
CA LYS A 244 -73.31 62.81 32.78
C LYS A 244 -72.70 63.67 33.89
N GLN A 245 -71.56 64.30 33.66
CA GLN A 245 -70.93 65.25 34.60
C GLN A 245 -71.41 66.69 34.41
N GLY A 246 -72.06 67.00 33.28
CA GLY A 246 -72.59 68.33 32.96
C GLY A 246 -74.08 68.54 33.27
N SER A 247 -74.75 67.55 33.89
CA SER A 247 -76.14 67.63 34.38
C SER A 247 -76.17 67.45 35.89
#